data_AF-A0AAW4KLF8-F1
#
_entry.id   AF-A0AAW4KLF8-F1
#
_cell.length_a   1.000
_cell.length_b   1.000
_cell.length_c   1.000
_cell.angle_alpha   90.00
_cell.angle_beta   90.00
_cell.angle_gamma   90.00
#
_symmetry.space_group_name_H-M   'P 1'
#
loop_
_entity.id
_entity.type
_entity.pdbx_description
1 polymer ?
#
loop_
_entity_poly.entity_id
_entity_poly.type
_entity_poly.pdbx_seq_one_letter_code
_entity_poly.pdbx_strand_id
1 'polypeptide(L)'
;LHYQIEAMRHAYVDRNSYLGDPDFVKNPIEHLLDKNYATKLRAAIEPQKAGDSQAIKPGVSPHEGNNTTHYSIVDQWGNAVSVTYTLNDWFGAGVM
;
A
#
# COMPACT_ATOMS: atom_id res chain seq x y z
N LEU A 1 12.97 -12.62 -4.05
CA LEU A 1 11.79 -11.93 -4.61
C LEU A 1 10.47 -12.53 -4.10
N HIS A 2 10.31 -13.87 -4.13
CA HIS A 2 9.08 -14.58 -3.72
C HIS A 2 8.40 -14.03 -2.44
N TYR A 3 9.07 -14.10 -1.29
CA TYR A 3 8.51 -13.64 -0.01
C TYR A 3 8.05 -12.18 -0.01
N GLN A 4 8.71 -11.30 -0.77
CA GLN A 4 8.33 -9.89 -0.85
C GLN A 4 7.03 -9.73 -1.65
N ILE A 5 6.88 -10.46 -2.75
CA ILE A 5 5.67 -10.46 -3.57
C ILE A 5 4.49 -11.02 -2.77
N GLU A 6 4.68 -12.15 -2.08
CA GLU A 6 3.63 -12.76 -1.25
C GLU A 6 3.23 -11.86 -0.08
N ALA A 7 4.20 -11.23 0.60
CA ALA A 7 3.91 -10.27 1.66
C ALA A 7 3.13 -9.05 1.13
N MET A 8 3.53 -8.50 -0.02
CA MET A 8 2.82 -7.40 -0.67
C MET A 8 1.40 -7.82 -1.07
N ARG A 9 1.21 -9.04 -1.60
CA ARG A 9 -0.13 -9.54 -1.94
C ARG A 9 -1.10 -9.46 -0.76
N HIS A 10 -0.69 -9.93 0.42
CA HIS A 10 -1.52 -9.82 1.62
C HIS A 10 -1.75 -8.36 2.02
N ALA A 11 -0.71 -7.53 2.03
CA ALA A 11 -0.83 -6.12 2.39
C ALA A 11 -1.76 -5.33 1.45
N TYR A 12 -1.74 -5.61 0.14
CA TYR A 12 -2.64 -4.96 -0.83
C TYR A 12 -4.09 -5.39 -0.65
N VAL A 13 -4.34 -6.64 -0.26
CA VAL A 13 -5.70 -7.11 0.06
C VAL A 13 -6.23 -6.36 1.29
N ASP A 14 -5.43 -6.20 2.33
CA ASP A 14 -5.83 -5.47 3.54
C ASP A 14 -6.05 -3.98 3.24
N ARG A 15 -5.13 -3.34 2.50
CA ARG A 15 -5.26 -1.95 2.04
C ARG A 15 -6.60 -1.73 1.34
N ASN A 16 -6.90 -2.56 0.35
CA ASN A 16 -8.10 -2.40 -0.48
C ASN A 16 -9.40 -2.78 0.27
N SER A 17 -9.29 -3.46 1.42
CA SER A 17 -10.45 -3.92 2.19
C SER A 17 -10.80 -3.02 3.36
N TYR A 18 -9.80 -2.35 3.96
CA TYR A 18 -9.95 -1.70 5.26
C TYR A 18 -9.65 -0.20 5.26
N LEU A 19 -8.83 0.30 4.34
CA LEU A 19 -8.40 1.69 4.37
C LEU A 19 -9.38 2.59 3.62
N GLY A 20 -9.77 3.67 4.28
CA GLY A 20 -10.53 4.78 3.72
C GLY A 20 -10.17 6.10 4.39
N ASP A 21 -10.90 7.15 4.04
CA ASP A 21 -10.78 8.45 4.69
C ASP A 21 -11.13 8.33 6.19
N PRO A 22 -10.20 8.64 7.12
CA PRO A 22 -10.42 8.54 8.56
C PRO A 22 -11.61 9.34 9.09
N ASP A 23 -12.02 10.40 8.39
CA ASP A 23 -13.19 11.20 8.78
C ASP A 23 -14.51 10.43 8.55
N PHE A 24 -14.49 9.40 7.70
CA PHE A 24 -15.66 8.62 7.31
C PHE A 24 -15.58 7.14 7.69
N VAL A 25 -14.37 6.59 7.83
CA VAL A 25 -14.12 5.16 8.05
C VAL A 25 -13.11 4.96 9.17
N LYS A 26 -13.40 4.03 10.08
CA LYS A 26 -12.47 3.66 11.14
C LYS A 26 -11.42 2.67 10.62
N ASN A 27 -10.26 3.18 10.25
CA ASN A 27 -9.13 2.36 9.82
C ASN A 27 -8.57 1.50 10.98
N PRO A 28 -8.41 0.17 10.84
CA PRO A 28 -7.96 -0.70 11.92
C PRO A 28 -6.43 -0.72 12.05
N ILE A 29 -5.82 0.45 12.30
CA ILE A 29 -4.35 0.63 12.31
C ILE A 29 -3.64 -0.31 13.28
N GLU A 30 -4.16 -0.48 14.50
CA GLU A 30 -3.57 -1.38 15.51
C GLU A 30 -3.53 -2.84 15.03
N HIS A 31 -4.54 -3.29 14.30
CA HIS A 31 -4.59 -4.63 13.74
C HIS A 31 -3.59 -4.78 12.57
N LEU A 32 -3.54 -3.82 11.67
CA LEU A 32 -2.66 -3.84 10.50
C LEU A 32 -1.17 -3.80 10.89
N LEU A 33 -0.85 -3.21 12.04
CA LEU A 33 0.52 -3.14 12.57
C LEU A 33 0.82 -4.20 13.65
N ASP A 34 -0.12 -5.09 13.95
CA ASP A 34 0.05 -6.12 14.99
C ASP A 34 1.06 -7.19 14.54
N LYS A 35 2.06 -7.45 15.39
CA LYS A 35 3.13 -8.42 15.09
C LYS A 35 2.62 -9.87 15.05
N ASN A 36 1.60 -10.22 15.84
CA ASN A 36 1.04 -11.56 15.84
C ASN A 36 0.25 -11.80 14.54
N TYR A 37 -0.48 -10.79 14.07
CA TYR A 37 -1.14 -10.80 12.77
C TYR A 37 -0.13 -10.97 11.63
N ALA A 38 0.94 -10.17 11.60
CA ALA A 38 2.02 -10.33 10.62
C ALA A 38 2.66 -11.73 10.67
N THR A 39 2.79 -12.33 11.86
CA THR A 39 3.30 -13.70 12.03
C THR A 39 2.35 -14.74 11.41
N LYS A 40 1.04 -14.57 11.57
CA LYS A 40 0.03 -15.43 10.93
C LYS A 40 0.09 -15.33 9.40
N LEU A 41 0.19 -14.12 8.86
CA LEU A 41 0.35 -13.91 7.42
C LEU A 41 1.62 -14.59 6.90
N ARG A 42 2.75 -14.40 7.59
CA ARG A 42 4.01 -15.06 7.22
C ARG A 42 3.91 -16.58 7.22
N ALA A 43 3.19 -17.17 8.17
CA ALA A 43 2.99 -18.61 8.25
C ALA A 43 2.14 -19.17 7.09
N ALA A 44 1.30 -18.34 6.47
CA ALA A 44 0.51 -18.72 5.29
C ALA A 44 1.31 -18.66 3.98
N ILE A 45 2.50 -18.04 3.96
CA ILE A 45 3.33 -17.93 2.75
C ILE A 45 4.08 -19.24 2.51
N GLU A 46 3.71 -19.95 1.44
CA GLU A 46 4.39 -21.16 0.99
C GLU A 46 5.75 -20.81 0.34
N PRO A 47 6.89 -21.38 0.77
CA PRO A 47 8.21 -20.98 0.26
C PRO A 47 8.47 -21.27 -1.22
N GLN A 48 7.80 -22.28 -1.80
CA GLN A 48 8.07 -22.80 -3.14
C GLN A 48 6.88 -22.65 -4.10
N LYS A 49 5.83 -21.96 -3.68
CA LYS A 49 4.59 -21.84 -4.44
C LYS A 49 4.03 -20.43 -4.28
N ALA A 50 3.68 -19.82 -5.41
CA ALA A 50 2.98 -18.54 -5.40
C ALA A 50 1.55 -18.73 -4.87
N GLY A 51 1.13 -17.83 -3.99
CA GLY A 51 -0.27 -17.75 -3.56
C GLY A 51 -1.21 -17.43 -4.73
N ASP A 52 -2.46 -17.84 -4.61
CA ASP A 52 -3.51 -17.49 -5.57
C ASP A 52 -4.23 -16.23 -5.09
N SER A 53 -4.15 -15.15 -5.88
CA SER A 53 -4.79 -13.87 -5.56
C SER A 53 -6.32 -13.96 -5.62
N GLN A 54 -6.87 -14.81 -6.49
CA GLN A 54 -8.32 -15.01 -6.60
C GLN A 54 -8.87 -15.75 -5.39
N ALA A 55 -8.08 -16.67 -4.82
CA ALA A 55 -8.46 -17.41 -3.61
C ALA A 55 -8.42 -16.54 -2.34
N ILE A 56 -7.55 -15.52 -2.30
CA ILE A 56 -7.41 -14.64 -1.12
C ILE A 56 -8.55 -13.62 -1.06
N LYS A 57 -8.87 -12.93 -2.16
CA LYS A 57 -10.09 -12.11 -2.28
C LYS A 57 -10.31 -11.72 -3.75
N PRO A 58 -11.50 -11.97 -4.34
CA PRO A 58 -11.86 -11.38 -5.63
C PRO A 58 -12.07 -9.88 -5.44
N GLY A 59 -11.06 -9.09 -5.78
CA GLY A 59 -11.12 -7.63 -5.75
C GLY A 59 -11.30 -7.07 -7.16
N VAL A 60 -11.95 -5.90 -7.26
CA VAL A 60 -11.86 -5.07 -8.47
C VAL A 60 -10.45 -4.48 -8.53
N SER A 61 -9.82 -4.49 -9.70
CA SER A 61 -8.51 -3.84 -9.86
C SER A 61 -8.64 -2.35 -9.51
N PRO A 62 -7.85 -1.82 -8.58
CA PRO A 62 -7.88 -0.39 -8.28
C PRO A 62 -7.46 0.39 -9.54
N HIS A 63 -8.10 1.54 -9.74
CA HIS A 63 -7.71 2.52 -10.75
C HIS A 63 -6.84 3.57 -10.06
N GLU A 64 -5.55 3.55 -10.34
CA GLU A 64 -4.57 4.50 -9.81
C GLU A 64 -3.74 5.04 -10.97
N GLY A 65 -3.46 6.34 -10.96
CA GLY A 65 -2.61 6.96 -11.96
C GLY A 65 -1.13 6.75 -11.66
N ASN A 66 -0.30 6.78 -12.71
CA ASN A 66 1.12 6.44 -12.61
C ASN A 66 2.04 7.67 -12.44
N ASN A 67 1.46 8.87 -12.29
CA ASN A 67 2.21 10.13 -12.41
C ASN A 67 2.23 10.88 -11.09
N THR A 68 3.41 10.90 -10.46
CA THR A 68 3.63 11.59 -9.18
C THR A 68 5.04 12.18 -9.18
N THR A 69 5.23 13.34 -8.56
CA THR A 69 6.55 13.94 -8.32
C THR A 69 6.92 13.76 -6.85
N HIS A 70 8.12 13.24 -6.60
CA HIS A 70 8.67 13.08 -5.26
C HIS A 70 10.02 13.78 -5.14
N TYR A 71 10.23 14.52 -4.06
CA TYR A 71 11.52 15.11 -3.73
C TYR A 71 11.77 15.10 -2.22
N SER A 72 13.05 15.07 -1.86
CA SER A 72 13.52 15.08 -0.47
C SER A 72 14.55 16.18 -0.27
N ILE A 73 14.49 16.86 0.86
CA ILE A 73 15.38 17.97 1.23
C ILE A 73 15.97 17.67 2.60
N VAL A 74 17.28 17.85 2.74
CA VAL A 74 18.00 17.81 4.02
C VAL A 74 18.82 19.09 4.13
N ASP A 75 18.78 19.76 5.28
CA ASP A 75 19.55 20.97 5.52
C ASP A 75 20.68 20.79 6.54
N GLN A 76 21.51 21.83 6.67
CA GLN A 76 22.67 21.86 7.57
C GLN A 76 22.30 21.86 9.06
N TRP A 77 21.05 22.17 9.42
CA TRP A 77 20.56 22.16 10.79
C TRP A 77 19.98 20.80 11.19
N GLY A 78 20.01 19.83 10.28
CA GLY A 78 19.52 18.48 10.50
C GLY A 78 18.03 18.32 10.23
N ASN A 79 17.37 19.32 9.62
CA ASN A 79 15.98 19.15 9.19
C ASN A 79 15.93 18.26 7.95
N ALA A 80 14.92 17.38 7.91
CA ALA A 80 14.65 16.50 6.77
C ALA A 80 13.17 16.59 6.39
N VAL A 81 12.90 16.80 5.10
CA VAL A 81 11.55 16.90 4.55
C VAL A 81 11.42 15.98 3.34
N SER A 82 10.32 15.23 3.28
CA SER A 82 9.98 14.32 2.19
C SER A 82 8.61 14.71 1.65
N VAL A 83 8.55 15.11 0.38
CA VAL A 83 7.33 15.62 -0.26
C VAL A 83 6.97 14.77 -1.47
N THR A 84 5.73 14.30 -1.49
CA THR A 84 5.11 13.61 -2.62
C THR A 84 3.92 14.44 -3.08
N TYR A 85 3.94 14.89 -4.33
CA TYR A 85 2.89 15.70 -4.95
C TYR A 85 2.38 15.02 -6.22
N THR A 86 1.05 14.94 -6.38
CA THR A 86 0.43 14.20 -7.47
C THR A 86 -0.83 14.88 -8.00
N LEU A 87 -1.07 14.73 -9.30
CA LEU A 87 -2.35 15.00 -9.96
C LEU A 87 -3.09 13.70 -10.31
N ASN A 88 -2.67 12.58 -9.70
CA ASN A 88 -3.01 11.20 -10.03
C ASN A 88 -2.43 10.77 -11.40
N ASP A 89 -2.86 11.43 -12.47
CA ASP A 89 -2.46 11.13 -13.85
C ASP A 89 -1.73 12.28 -14.53
N TRP A 90 -1.22 12.00 -15.74
CA TRP A 90 -0.47 12.97 -16.54
C TRP A 90 -1.36 14.16 -16.90
N PHE A 91 -1.04 15.35 -16.37
CA PHE A 91 -1.88 16.56 -16.40
C PHE A 91 -3.27 16.42 -15.74
N GLY A 92 -3.46 15.44 -14.84
CA GLY A 92 -4.69 15.26 -14.07
C GLY A 92 -5.92 15.05 -14.96
N ALA A 93 -6.98 15.83 -14.72
CA ALA A 93 -8.22 15.76 -15.50
C ALA A 93 -8.10 16.36 -16.92
N GLY A 94 -6.96 16.95 -17.29
CA GLY A 94 -6.75 17.56 -18.61
C GLY A 94 -7.55 18.84 -18.86
N VAL A 95 -8.04 19.49 -17.80
CA VAL A 95 -8.77 20.77 -17.88
C VAL A 95 -7.80 21.94 -17.75
N MET A 96 -7.96 22.94 -18.63
CA MET A 96 -7.16 24.18 -18.67
C MET A 96 -8.04 25.39 -18.37
#